data_AF-A0A7C1L1R7-F1
#
_entry.id   AF-A0A7C1L1R7-F1
#
_cell.length_a   1.000
_cell.length_b   1.000
_cell.length_c   1.000
_cell.angle_alpha   90.00
_cell.angle_beta   90.00
_cell.angle_gamma   90.00
#
_symmetry.space_group_name_H-M   'P 1'
#
loop_
_entity.id
_entity.type
_entity.pdbx_description
1 polymer ?
#
loop_
_entity_poly.entity_id
_entity_poly.type
_entity_poly.pdbx_seq_one_letter_code
_entity_poly.pdbx_strand_id
1 'polypeptide(L)'
;MKRLIMVVVVIVLLIGLVLGCGLHGEGAGRDYRQDMRDFVEGIGAYAKGLKVGFIVIPQNGQELVSENGEATGVPAIDYLNAIDGLGREDLFYGYDNDNVATTVSERDYIIAFLDIAKSKGVEVLVTDYCSTDTNVNDSYAQNNSKGYISFAANHRDLDNIPAYPTPLYNVNTSNITSLSTAKNFLYLLDTSIYATKAAFLNDVQSTNYD
;
A
#
# COMPACT_ATOMS: atom_id res chain seq x y z
N MET A 1 46.45 -40.48 -29.51
CA MET A 1 46.02 -39.61 -28.38
C MET A 1 44.92 -38.61 -28.76
N LYS A 2 45.00 -37.85 -29.85
CA LYS A 2 43.94 -36.87 -30.23
C LYS A 2 42.55 -37.47 -30.56
N ARG A 3 42.49 -38.67 -31.16
CA ARG A 3 41.20 -39.35 -31.46
C ARG A 3 40.52 -39.99 -30.23
N LEU A 4 41.29 -40.31 -29.19
CA LEU A 4 40.74 -40.90 -27.95
C LEU A 4 40.12 -39.83 -27.05
N ILE A 5 40.73 -38.64 -27.00
CA ILE A 5 40.22 -37.48 -26.26
C ILE A 5 38.89 -36.99 -26.86
N MET A 6 38.75 -37.01 -28.18
CA MET A 6 37.52 -36.56 -28.87
C MET A 6 36.33 -37.50 -28.62
N VAL A 7 36.55 -38.82 -28.45
CA VAL A 7 35.49 -39.79 -28.13
C VAL A 7 35.03 -39.67 -26.68
N VAL A 8 35.95 -39.40 -25.74
CA VAL A 8 35.62 -39.18 -24.32
C VAL A 8 34.82 -37.88 -24.12
N VAL A 9 35.15 -36.82 -24.85
CA VAL A 9 34.42 -35.53 -24.79
C VAL A 9 32.99 -35.68 -25.33
N VAL A 10 32.77 -36.48 -26.38
CA VAL A 10 31.43 -36.72 -26.95
C VAL A 10 30.55 -37.57 -26.03
N ILE A 11 31.12 -38.53 -25.29
CA ILE A 11 30.36 -39.36 -24.34
C ILE A 11 29.97 -38.59 -23.07
N VAL A 12 30.83 -37.69 -22.58
CA VAL A 12 30.50 -36.82 -21.42
C VAL A 12 29.41 -35.79 -21.78
N LEU A 13 29.39 -35.31 -23.02
CA LEU A 13 28.31 -34.45 -23.54
C LEU A 13 26.96 -35.17 -23.69
N LEU A 14 26.96 -36.48 -23.95
CA LEU A 14 25.74 -37.29 -24.06
C LEU A 14 25.17 -37.72 -22.70
N ILE A 15 25.99 -37.87 -21.65
CA ILE A 15 25.51 -38.18 -20.29
C ILE A 15 24.93 -36.93 -19.60
N GLY A 16 25.40 -35.73 -19.96
CA GLY A 16 24.81 -34.45 -19.49
C GLY A 16 23.41 -34.17 -20.03
N LEU A 17 22.95 -34.87 -21.07
CA LEU A 17 21.66 -34.66 -21.72
C LEU A 17 20.53 -35.58 -21.20
N VAL A 18 20.84 -36.63 -20.42
CA VAL A 18 19.82 -37.60 -19.96
C VAL A 18 19.52 -37.50 -18.46
N LEU A 19 20.26 -36.68 -17.70
CA LEU A 19 19.93 -36.33 -16.30
C LEU A 19 19.23 -34.96 -16.17
N GLY A 20 19.01 -34.25 -17.29
CA GLY A 20 18.28 -32.97 -17.33
C GLY A 20 16.76 -33.12 -17.41
N CYS A 21 16.23 -34.33 -17.58
CA CYS A 21 14.82 -34.61 -17.36
C CYS A 21 14.59 -35.00 -15.89
N GLY A 22 14.80 -34.02 -15.01
CA GLY A 22 13.97 -33.98 -13.82
C GLY A 22 12.52 -33.88 -14.28
N LEU A 23 11.65 -34.70 -13.71
CA LEU A 23 10.20 -34.59 -13.85
C LEU A 23 9.83 -33.10 -13.83
N HIS A 24 9.50 -32.53 -15.00
CA HIS A 24 8.67 -31.33 -15.05
C HIS A 24 7.31 -31.80 -14.55
N GLY A 25 7.18 -31.93 -13.23
CA GLY A 25 5.90 -31.56 -12.62
C GLY A 25 5.62 -30.17 -13.14
N GLU A 26 4.43 -29.94 -13.67
CA GLU A 26 3.98 -28.61 -14.04
C GLU A 26 4.37 -27.67 -12.89
N GLY A 27 5.43 -26.89 -13.10
CA GLY A 27 5.97 -26.03 -12.06
C GLY A 27 4.82 -25.11 -11.69
N ALA A 28 4.44 -25.09 -10.41
CA ALA A 28 3.40 -24.20 -9.93
C ALA A 28 3.60 -22.83 -10.59
N GLY A 29 2.60 -22.38 -11.35
CA GLY A 29 2.69 -21.13 -12.08
C GLY A 29 3.20 -20.03 -11.14
N ARG A 30 4.07 -19.15 -11.66
CA ARG A 30 4.71 -18.09 -10.87
C ARG A 30 3.66 -17.34 -10.03
N ASP A 31 3.86 -17.31 -8.72
CA ASP A 31 2.99 -16.59 -7.80
C ASP A 31 3.41 -15.12 -7.75
N TYR A 32 2.83 -14.31 -8.64
CA TYR A 32 3.10 -12.88 -8.68
C TYR A 32 2.66 -12.13 -7.42
N ARG A 33 1.72 -12.68 -6.64
CA ARG A 33 1.33 -12.07 -5.36
C ARG A 33 2.44 -12.28 -4.33
N GLN A 34 2.95 -13.51 -4.23
CA GLN A 34 4.08 -13.79 -3.35
C GLN A 34 5.32 -12.99 -3.75
N ASP A 35 5.64 -12.89 -5.05
CA ASP A 35 6.77 -12.09 -5.50
C ASP A 35 6.65 -10.60 -5.10
N MET A 36 5.42 -10.04 -5.16
CA MET A 36 5.20 -8.66 -4.73
C MET A 36 5.30 -8.51 -3.21
N ARG A 37 4.79 -9.49 -2.45
CA ARG A 37 4.97 -9.52 -0.98
C ARG A 37 6.46 -9.55 -0.63
N ASP A 38 7.22 -10.48 -1.21
CA ASP A 38 8.67 -10.61 -1.01
C ASP A 38 9.41 -9.31 -1.35
N PHE A 39 8.98 -8.62 -2.41
CA PHE A 39 9.56 -7.34 -2.80
C PHE A 39 9.32 -6.24 -1.75
N VAL A 40 8.09 -6.08 -1.27
CA VAL A 40 7.75 -5.10 -0.23
C VAL A 40 8.40 -5.45 1.10
N GLU A 41 8.41 -6.72 1.48
CA GLU A 41 9.11 -7.23 2.66
C GLU A 41 10.62 -6.91 2.59
N GLY A 42 11.24 -7.10 1.43
CA GLY A 42 12.64 -6.74 1.17
C GLY A 42 12.90 -5.24 1.32
N ILE A 43 12.02 -4.38 0.80
CA ILE A 43 12.09 -2.92 0.99
C ILE A 43 12.01 -2.59 2.48
N GLY A 44 11.04 -3.18 3.19
CA GLY A 44 10.84 -2.95 4.62
C GLY A 44 12.05 -3.37 5.46
N ALA A 45 12.57 -4.57 5.22
CA ALA A 45 13.76 -5.09 5.90
C ALA A 45 14.99 -4.19 5.66
N TYR A 46 15.21 -3.77 4.41
CA TYR A 46 16.32 -2.86 4.07
C TYR A 46 16.17 -1.50 4.76
N ALA A 47 15.01 -0.86 4.64
CA ALA A 47 14.78 0.48 5.19
C ALA A 47 14.82 0.48 6.73
N LYS A 48 14.20 -0.51 7.38
CA LYS A 48 14.22 -0.68 8.84
C LYS A 48 15.62 -1.04 9.37
N GLY A 49 16.45 -1.70 8.55
CA GLY A 49 17.87 -1.92 8.84
C GLY A 49 18.72 -0.65 8.82
N LEU A 50 18.36 0.34 8.00
CA LEU A 50 19.02 1.65 7.94
C LEU A 50 18.49 2.63 9.00
N LYS A 51 17.18 2.60 9.28
CA LYS A 51 16.51 3.46 10.24
C LYS A 51 15.45 2.66 10.99
N VAL A 52 15.70 2.38 12.28
CA VAL A 52 14.71 1.77 13.17
C VAL A 52 13.45 2.63 13.19
N GLY A 53 12.30 1.99 13.00
CA GLY A 53 11.00 2.67 12.91
C GLY A 53 10.74 3.35 11.57
N PHE A 54 11.47 3.01 10.50
CA PHE A 54 11.05 3.41 9.15
C PHE A 54 9.67 2.83 8.83
N ILE A 55 8.73 3.70 8.49
CA ILE A 55 7.34 3.36 8.22
C ILE A 55 7.20 2.92 6.76
N VAL A 56 6.53 1.79 6.53
CA VAL A 56 6.21 1.27 5.19
C VAL A 56 4.70 1.24 5.01
N ILE A 57 4.21 1.97 4.01
CA ILE A 57 2.78 2.05 3.65
C ILE A 57 2.66 1.79 2.14
N PRO A 58 2.42 0.54 1.70
CA PRO A 58 1.96 0.29 0.33
C PRO A 58 0.63 1.02 0.07
N GLN A 59 0.40 1.35 -1.20
CA GLN A 59 -0.80 2.04 -1.68
C GLN A 59 -1.60 1.10 -2.60
N ASN A 60 -2.87 0.89 -2.29
CA ASN A 60 -3.77 -0.06 -2.97
C ASN A 60 -3.25 -1.51 -2.88
N GLY A 61 -3.59 -2.38 -3.84
CA GLY A 61 -3.12 -3.77 -3.87
C GLY A 61 -3.52 -4.58 -2.65
N GLN A 62 -4.66 -4.23 -2.04
CA GLN A 62 -5.16 -4.80 -0.79
C GLN A 62 -5.28 -6.33 -0.80
N GLU A 63 -5.37 -6.98 -1.96
CA GLU A 63 -5.43 -8.44 -2.09
C GLU A 63 -4.17 -9.14 -1.54
N LEU A 64 -3.04 -8.43 -1.52
CA LEU A 64 -1.76 -8.97 -1.00
C LEU A 64 -1.80 -9.31 0.49
N VAL A 65 -2.77 -8.80 1.25
CA VAL A 65 -2.95 -9.11 2.68
C VAL A 65 -3.37 -10.56 2.93
N SER A 66 -3.72 -11.31 1.89
CA SER A 66 -4.09 -12.72 1.94
C SER A 66 -3.19 -13.55 1.02
N GLU A 67 -2.92 -14.80 1.40
CA GLU A 67 -2.03 -15.68 0.64
C GLU A 67 -2.54 -15.93 -0.78
N ASN A 68 -3.85 -16.19 -0.91
CA ASN A 68 -4.49 -16.53 -2.19
C ASN A 68 -5.10 -15.32 -2.93
N GLY A 69 -5.09 -14.12 -2.33
CA GLY A 69 -5.71 -12.93 -2.91
C GLY A 69 -7.22 -12.84 -2.70
N GLU A 70 -7.80 -13.65 -1.82
CA GLU A 70 -9.23 -13.65 -1.52
C GLU A 70 -9.49 -13.08 -0.12
N ALA A 71 -10.59 -12.35 0.05
CA ALA A 71 -10.95 -11.74 1.34
C ALA A 71 -11.29 -12.76 2.44
N THR A 72 -11.50 -14.02 2.07
CA THR A 72 -11.67 -15.16 2.99
C THR A 72 -10.42 -16.02 3.12
N GLY A 73 -9.34 -15.62 2.45
CA GLY A 73 -8.05 -16.29 2.45
C GLY A 73 -7.34 -16.24 3.79
N VAL A 74 -6.32 -17.10 3.92
CA VAL A 74 -5.40 -17.04 5.06
C VAL A 74 -4.64 -15.71 4.99
N PRO A 75 -4.59 -14.91 6.07
CA PRO A 75 -3.81 -13.68 6.08
C PRO A 75 -2.33 -13.95 5.82
N ALA A 76 -1.71 -13.17 4.93
CA ALA A 76 -0.28 -13.23 4.65
C ALA A 76 0.50 -12.54 5.79
N ILE A 77 0.78 -13.29 6.86
CA ILE A 77 1.29 -12.73 8.13
C ILE A 77 2.66 -12.06 7.97
N ASP A 78 3.58 -12.63 7.19
CA ASP A 78 4.91 -12.05 7.01
C ASP A 78 4.84 -10.67 6.32
N TYR A 79 4.04 -10.57 5.27
CA TYR A 79 3.74 -9.30 4.60
C TYR A 79 3.08 -8.29 5.53
N LEU A 80 2.06 -8.70 6.28
CA LEU A 80 1.35 -7.84 7.23
C LEU A 80 2.26 -7.34 8.36
N ASN A 81 3.24 -8.12 8.79
CA ASN A 81 4.23 -7.70 9.78
C ASN A 81 5.32 -6.77 9.19
N ALA A 82 5.54 -6.83 7.88
CA ALA A 82 6.55 -6.00 7.22
C ALA A 82 6.07 -4.57 6.98
N ILE A 83 4.76 -4.37 6.83
CA ILE A 83 4.14 -3.05 6.60
C ILE A 83 3.58 -2.47 7.90
N ASP A 84 3.57 -1.14 7.99
CA ASP A 84 3.07 -0.41 9.16
C ASP A 84 1.66 0.15 8.87
N GLY A 85 1.38 0.46 7.60
CA GLY A 85 0.06 0.86 7.15
C GLY A 85 -0.30 0.29 5.78
N LEU A 86 -1.55 0.44 5.39
CA LEU A 86 -2.07 0.16 4.05
C LEU A 86 -2.88 1.37 3.60
N GLY A 87 -2.35 2.06 2.60
CA GLY A 87 -3.03 3.18 1.99
C GLY A 87 -4.04 2.71 0.93
N ARG A 88 -5.19 3.37 0.87
CA ARG A 88 -6.24 3.08 -0.11
C ARG A 88 -6.84 4.38 -0.61
N GLU A 89 -6.79 4.60 -1.91
CA GLU A 89 -7.55 5.69 -2.53
C GLU A 89 -9.01 5.26 -2.75
N ASP A 90 -9.89 6.26 -2.88
CA ASP A 90 -11.23 6.18 -3.44
C ASP A 90 -12.19 5.11 -2.85
N LEU A 91 -12.08 4.89 -1.53
CA LEU A 91 -12.88 3.89 -0.84
C LEU A 91 -14.37 4.24 -0.80
N PHE A 92 -14.74 5.40 -0.26
CA PHE A 92 -16.13 5.81 -0.16
C PHE A 92 -16.53 6.77 -1.28
N TYR A 93 -15.58 7.56 -1.80
CA TYR A 93 -15.81 8.53 -2.86
C TYR A 93 -14.61 8.64 -3.80
N GLY A 94 -14.90 8.74 -5.10
CA GLY A 94 -13.89 9.02 -6.11
C GLY A 94 -13.40 7.83 -6.92
N TYR A 95 -14.06 6.67 -6.90
CA TYR A 95 -13.56 5.50 -7.63
C TYR A 95 -13.63 5.70 -9.14
N ASP A 96 -14.85 5.90 -9.67
CA ASP A 96 -15.04 6.19 -11.09
C ASP A 96 -14.94 7.69 -11.42
N ASN A 97 -15.44 8.54 -10.50
CA ASN A 97 -15.51 9.99 -10.69
C ASN A 97 -15.38 10.70 -9.35
N ASP A 98 -14.69 11.84 -9.33
CA ASP A 98 -14.52 12.66 -8.14
C ASP A 98 -15.86 13.11 -7.57
N ASN A 99 -15.92 13.16 -6.24
CA ASN A 99 -17.10 13.57 -5.47
C ASN A 99 -18.35 12.71 -5.73
N VAL A 100 -18.19 11.54 -6.36
CA VAL A 100 -19.23 10.53 -6.54
C VAL A 100 -18.93 9.36 -5.62
N ALA A 101 -19.98 8.85 -4.95
CA ALA A 101 -19.84 7.72 -4.05
C ALA A 101 -19.39 6.46 -4.82
N THR A 102 -18.37 5.79 -4.30
CA THR A 102 -17.91 4.48 -4.77
C THR A 102 -19.05 3.46 -4.61
N THR A 103 -19.22 2.56 -5.58
CA THR A 103 -20.37 1.65 -5.57
C THR A 103 -20.30 0.70 -4.38
N VAL A 104 -21.46 0.32 -3.81
CA VAL A 104 -21.51 -0.57 -2.65
C VAL A 104 -20.70 -1.85 -2.87
N SER A 105 -20.77 -2.44 -4.07
CA SER A 105 -19.99 -3.64 -4.42
C SER A 105 -18.48 -3.44 -4.35
N GLU A 106 -17.97 -2.31 -4.85
CA GLU A 106 -16.54 -2.00 -4.78
C GLU A 106 -16.11 -1.74 -3.34
N ARG A 107 -16.92 -0.96 -2.60
CA ARG A 107 -16.65 -0.67 -1.19
C ARG A 107 -16.58 -1.94 -0.36
N ASP A 108 -17.58 -2.80 -0.46
CA ASP A 108 -17.67 -4.03 0.32
C ASP A 108 -16.50 -4.97 -0.03
N TYR A 109 -16.13 -5.06 -1.30
CA TYR A 109 -14.95 -5.81 -1.74
C TYR A 109 -13.66 -5.28 -1.10
N ILE A 110 -13.40 -3.97 -1.21
CA ILE A 110 -12.16 -3.36 -0.69
C ILE A 110 -12.13 -3.46 0.84
N ILE A 111 -13.23 -3.12 1.52
CA ILE A 111 -13.36 -3.14 2.98
C ILE A 111 -13.03 -4.54 3.53
N ALA A 112 -13.44 -5.61 2.85
CA ALA A 112 -13.19 -6.97 3.32
C ALA A 112 -11.68 -7.27 3.45
N PHE A 113 -10.82 -6.70 2.59
CA PHE A 113 -9.37 -6.83 2.72
C PHE A 113 -8.77 -5.85 3.73
N LEU A 114 -9.25 -4.60 3.76
CA LEU A 114 -8.78 -3.60 4.73
C LEU A 114 -9.05 -4.04 6.18
N ASP A 115 -10.19 -4.69 6.42
CA ASP A 115 -10.56 -5.26 7.72
C ASP A 115 -9.57 -6.38 8.14
N ILE A 116 -9.00 -7.16 7.20
CA ILE A 116 -7.92 -8.13 7.49
C ILE A 116 -6.68 -7.40 8.00
N ALA A 117 -6.21 -6.38 7.28
CA ALA A 117 -5.05 -5.59 7.66
C ALA A 117 -5.23 -4.96 9.05
N LYS A 118 -6.37 -4.29 9.28
CA LYS A 118 -6.72 -3.72 10.59
C LYS A 118 -6.73 -4.76 11.70
N SER A 119 -7.29 -5.95 11.45
CA SER A 119 -7.33 -7.03 12.46
C SER A 119 -5.94 -7.52 12.90
N LYS A 120 -4.90 -7.23 12.10
CA LYS A 120 -3.49 -7.54 12.38
C LYS A 120 -2.69 -6.35 12.88
N GLY A 121 -3.34 -5.22 13.15
CA GLY A 121 -2.70 -4.02 13.70
C GLY A 121 -1.97 -3.16 12.66
N VAL A 122 -2.17 -3.42 11.36
CA VAL A 122 -1.72 -2.52 10.29
C VAL A 122 -2.69 -1.35 10.22
N GLU A 123 -2.18 -0.11 10.23
CA GLU A 123 -3.03 1.07 10.10
C GLU A 123 -3.61 1.19 8.68
N VAL A 124 -4.88 1.59 8.54
CA VAL A 124 -5.49 1.80 7.23
C VAL A 124 -5.70 3.29 7.01
N LEU A 125 -5.12 3.80 5.91
CA LEU A 125 -5.11 5.20 5.54
C LEU A 125 -5.92 5.38 4.26
N VAL A 126 -7.06 6.05 4.34
CA VAL A 126 -7.97 6.21 3.20
C VAL A 126 -7.93 7.62 2.65
N THR A 127 -7.69 7.76 1.35
CA THR A 127 -7.86 9.04 0.64
C THR A 127 -9.09 8.98 -0.24
N ASP A 128 -10.14 9.70 0.13
CA ASP A 128 -11.34 9.85 -0.71
C ASP A 128 -11.28 11.18 -1.47
N TYR A 129 -11.82 11.21 -2.70
CA TYR A 129 -11.87 12.43 -3.51
C TYR A 129 -13.23 13.09 -3.40
N CYS A 130 -13.34 14.10 -2.53
CA CYS A 130 -14.58 14.78 -2.17
C CYS A 130 -14.42 16.31 -2.32
N SER A 131 -15.36 16.96 -3.00
CA SER A 131 -15.33 18.42 -3.22
C SER A 131 -16.50 19.18 -2.59
N THR A 132 -17.54 18.49 -2.09
CA THR A 132 -18.62 19.12 -1.30
C THR A 132 -18.48 18.82 0.19
N ASP A 133 -18.77 19.80 1.04
CA ASP A 133 -18.73 19.65 2.50
C ASP A 133 -19.53 18.43 2.99
N THR A 134 -20.69 18.15 2.36
CA THR A 134 -21.51 16.98 2.68
C THR A 134 -20.74 15.68 2.47
N ASN A 135 -20.10 15.50 1.29
CA ASN A 135 -19.36 14.28 0.98
C ASN A 135 -18.05 14.19 1.76
N VAL A 136 -17.39 15.32 2.02
CA VAL A 136 -16.21 15.39 2.88
C VAL A 136 -16.55 14.88 4.30
N ASN A 137 -17.61 15.42 4.91
CA ASN A 137 -18.03 15.00 6.25
C ASN A 137 -18.48 13.54 6.28
N ASP A 138 -19.21 13.09 5.26
CA ASP A 138 -19.67 11.71 5.16
C ASP A 138 -18.50 10.73 5.00
N SER A 139 -17.53 11.02 4.12
CA SER A 139 -16.29 10.24 4.00
C SER A 139 -15.56 10.11 5.33
N TYR A 140 -15.36 11.21 6.06
CA TYR A 140 -14.73 11.18 7.38
C TYR A 140 -15.52 10.32 8.37
N ALA A 141 -16.85 10.46 8.43
CA ALA A 141 -17.70 9.68 9.32
C ALA A 141 -17.66 8.17 9.00
N GLN A 142 -17.76 7.81 7.71
CA GLN A 142 -17.73 6.41 7.27
C GLN A 142 -16.37 5.75 7.55
N ASN A 143 -15.26 6.42 7.22
CA ASN A 143 -13.91 5.92 7.52
C ASN A 143 -13.68 5.75 9.03
N ASN A 144 -14.05 6.76 9.82
CA ASN A 144 -13.89 6.69 11.27
C ASN A 144 -14.75 5.58 11.90
N SER A 145 -15.93 5.28 11.34
CA SER A 145 -16.76 4.14 11.80
C SER A 145 -16.09 2.78 11.60
N LYS A 146 -15.15 2.69 10.65
CA LYS A 146 -14.29 1.52 10.40
C LYS A 146 -12.97 1.55 11.18
N GLY A 147 -12.71 2.64 11.90
CA GLY A 147 -11.43 2.87 12.58
C GLY A 147 -10.29 3.18 11.61
N TYR A 148 -10.60 3.62 10.38
CA TYR A 148 -9.60 4.08 9.41
C TYR A 148 -9.23 5.53 9.68
N ILE A 149 -7.97 5.85 9.43
CA ILE A 149 -7.51 7.24 9.36
C ILE A 149 -7.82 7.71 7.94
N SER A 150 -8.44 8.88 7.75
CA SER A 150 -8.80 9.33 6.41
C SER A 150 -8.41 10.76 6.12
N PHE A 151 -8.30 11.03 4.82
CA PHE A 151 -8.07 12.32 4.22
C PHE A 151 -9.08 12.50 3.07
N ALA A 152 -9.84 13.59 3.08
CA ALA A 152 -10.75 13.93 2.00
C ALA A 152 -10.08 14.97 1.09
N ALA A 153 -9.54 14.52 -0.03
CA ALA A 153 -8.90 15.36 -1.02
C ALA A 153 -9.94 16.05 -1.91
N ASN A 154 -9.85 17.38 -2.07
CA ASN A 154 -10.74 18.11 -2.96
C ASN A 154 -10.21 18.22 -4.40
N HIS A 155 -8.93 17.92 -4.62
CA HIS A 155 -8.31 17.78 -5.94
C HIS A 155 -7.71 16.39 -6.10
N ARG A 156 -7.95 15.76 -7.25
CA ARG A 156 -7.36 14.45 -7.58
C ARG A 156 -5.85 14.48 -7.75
N ASP A 157 -5.31 15.59 -8.23
CA ASP A 157 -3.87 15.73 -8.47
C ASP A 157 -3.06 15.84 -7.16
N LEU A 158 -3.74 15.94 -6.01
CA LEU A 158 -3.13 16.03 -4.67
C LEU A 158 -2.10 17.16 -4.65
N ASP A 159 -2.50 18.31 -5.21
CA ASP A 159 -1.66 19.47 -5.48
C ASP A 159 -1.94 20.65 -4.54
N ASN A 160 -2.84 20.47 -3.58
CA ASN A 160 -3.24 21.50 -2.62
C ASN A 160 -3.53 20.94 -1.23
N ILE A 161 -3.43 21.80 -0.22
CA ILE A 161 -3.97 21.53 1.12
C ILE A 161 -5.44 21.98 1.11
N PRO A 162 -6.42 21.09 1.38
CA PRO A 162 -7.83 21.48 1.43
C PRO A 162 -8.09 22.49 2.55
N ALA A 163 -8.89 23.53 2.26
CA ALA A 163 -9.26 24.54 3.25
C ALA A 163 -10.39 24.08 4.20
N TYR A 164 -11.11 23.03 3.84
CA TYR A 164 -12.20 22.42 4.60
C TYR A 164 -11.86 20.96 4.94
N PRO A 165 -12.22 20.45 6.14
CA PRO A 165 -12.93 21.13 7.22
C PRO A 165 -12.04 22.06 8.04
N THR A 166 -12.67 23.06 8.67
CA THR A 166 -12.04 23.93 9.66
C THR A 166 -12.89 23.96 10.94
N PRO A 167 -12.39 23.47 12.10
CA PRO A 167 -11.06 22.89 12.32
C PRO A 167 -10.83 21.59 11.55
N LEU A 168 -9.56 21.21 11.36
CA LEU A 168 -9.16 19.98 10.70
C LEU A 168 -9.80 18.75 11.38
N TYR A 169 -10.24 17.78 10.57
CA TYR A 169 -10.81 16.54 11.08
C TYR A 169 -9.77 15.76 11.90
N ASN A 170 -10.16 15.27 13.08
CA ASN A 170 -9.28 14.51 13.98
C ASN A 170 -7.94 15.20 14.30
N VAL A 171 -7.95 16.54 14.46
CA VAL A 171 -6.80 17.33 14.88
C VAL A 171 -6.10 16.73 16.12
N ASN A 172 -4.78 16.63 16.08
CA ASN A 172 -3.99 15.97 17.12
C ASN A 172 -2.93 16.90 17.70
N THR A 173 -2.94 17.13 19.01
CA THR A 173 -1.95 18.01 19.66
C THR A 173 -0.71 17.27 20.16
N SER A 174 -0.63 15.97 19.90
CA SER A 174 0.48 15.12 20.35
C SER A 174 1.61 15.12 19.32
N ASN A 175 2.85 14.97 19.76
CA ASN A 175 3.95 14.66 18.85
C ASN A 175 3.78 13.23 18.33
N ILE A 176 3.79 13.07 17.01
CA ILE A 176 3.59 11.77 16.35
C ILE A 176 4.93 11.07 16.19
N THR A 177 5.14 9.99 16.93
CA THR A 177 6.39 9.20 16.90
C THR A 177 6.22 7.83 16.26
N SER A 178 4.99 7.44 15.94
CA SER A 178 4.63 6.17 15.31
C SER A 178 3.31 6.31 14.56
N LEU A 179 3.11 5.50 13.51
CA LEU A 179 1.89 5.56 12.69
C LEU A 179 0.62 5.28 13.51
N SER A 180 0.69 4.36 14.48
CA SER A 180 -0.44 4.02 15.35
C SER A 180 -0.93 5.15 16.27
N THR A 181 -0.19 6.26 16.35
CA THR A 181 -0.59 7.45 17.12
C THR A 181 -1.16 8.56 16.24
N ALA A 182 -1.11 8.40 14.92
CA ALA A 182 -1.72 9.31 13.97
C ALA A 182 -3.25 9.23 14.05
N LYS A 183 -3.91 10.35 13.78
CA LYS A 183 -5.37 10.51 13.82
C LYS A 183 -5.92 11.14 12.54
N ASN A 184 -5.06 11.78 11.77
CA ASN A 184 -5.34 12.33 10.45
C ASN A 184 -4.05 12.19 9.61
N PHE A 185 -4.07 12.55 8.32
CA PHE A 185 -2.85 12.69 7.51
C PHE A 185 -3.11 13.62 6.33
N LEU A 186 -2.04 14.17 5.76
CA LEU A 186 -2.06 14.95 4.53
C LEU A 186 -1.39 14.14 3.41
N TYR A 187 -2.05 14.02 2.26
CA TYR A 187 -1.51 13.34 1.09
C TYR A 187 -1.33 14.30 -0.07
N LEU A 188 -0.07 14.53 -0.48
CA LEU A 188 0.32 15.41 -1.57
C LEU A 188 1.25 14.66 -2.53
N LEU A 189 1.00 14.77 -3.83
CA LEU A 189 1.85 14.20 -4.88
C LEU A 189 2.50 15.28 -5.74
N ASP A 190 1.78 16.35 -6.03
CA ASP A 190 2.28 17.46 -6.84
C ASP A 190 2.46 18.73 -6.01
N THR A 191 3.70 19.02 -5.61
CA THR A 191 4.03 20.26 -4.89
C THR A 191 4.50 21.38 -5.82
N SER A 192 4.25 21.31 -7.12
CA SER A 192 4.76 22.27 -8.12
C SER A 192 4.16 23.67 -7.97
N ILE A 193 3.03 23.81 -7.27
CA ILE A 193 2.45 25.11 -6.89
C ILE A 193 3.39 25.94 -6.00
N TYR A 194 4.34 25.29 -5.32
CA TYR A 194 5.28 25.94 -4.43
C TYR A 194 6.52 26.41 -5.17
N ALA A 195 6.73 27.73 -5.21
CA ALA A 195 7.93 28.32 -5.81
C ALA A 195 9.23 27.93 -5.09
N THR A 196 9.17 27.57 -3.81
CA THR A 196 10.34 27.18 -3.02
C THR A 196 10.00 26.08 -2.02
N LYS A 197 11.01 25.28 -1.66
CA LYS A 197 10.91 24.32 -0.54
C LYS A 197 10.49 24.98 0.77
N ALA A 198 10.94 26.21 1.04
CA ALA A 198 10.60 26.93 2.27
C ALA A 198 9.11 27.28 2.33
N ALA A 199 8.50 27.69 1.20
CA ALA A 199 7.07 27.94 1.12
C ALA A 199 6.26 26.67 1.39
N PHE A 200 6.62 25.56 0.74
CA PHE A 200 5.99 24.25 0.98
C PHE A 200 6.05 23.84 2.46
N LEU A 201 7.24 23.90 3.07
CA LEU A 201 7.41 23.51 4.47
C LEU A 201 6.64 24.43 5.43
N ASN A 202 6.59 25.75 5.17
CA ASN A 202 5.83 26.67 6.01
C ASN A 202 4.33 26.39 5.96
N ASP A 203 3.78 26.10 4.77
CA ASP A 203 2.36 25.79 4.63
C ASP A 203 2.02 24.49 5.35
N VAL A 204 2.79 23.41 5.14
CA VAL A 204 2.59 22.14 5.83
C VAL A 204 2.72 22.30 7.35
N GLN A 205 3.75 23.00 7.83
CA GLN A 205 3.95 23.27 9.27
C GLN A 205 2.87 24.16 9.89
N SER A 206 2.15 24.95 9.09
CA SER A 206 1.05 25.79 9.56
C SER A 206 -0.25 25.01 9.75
N THR A 207 -0.31 23.78 9.23
CA THR A 207 -1.40 22.83 9.49
C THR A 207 -1.14 22.03 10.76
N ASN A 208 -2.09 21.20 11.13
CA ASN A 208 -1.93 20.24 12.21
C ASN A 208 -2.26 18.81 11.72
N TYR A 209 -1.79 18.52 10.51
CA TYR A 209 -1.74 17.16 9.98
C TYR A 209 -0.59 16.38 10.64
N ASP A 210 -0.81 15.09 10.89
CA ASP A 210 0.13 14.19 11.59
C ASP A 210 1.30 13.68 10.73
#